data_AF-A0A3M1HK66-F1
#
_entry.id   AF-A0A3M1HK66-F1
#
_cell.length_a   1.000
_cell.length_b   1.000
_cell.length_c   1.000
_cell.angle_alpha   90.00
_cell.angle_beta   90.00
_cell.angle_gamma   90.00
#
_symmetry.space_group_name_H-M   'P 1'
#
loop_
_entity.id
_entity.type
_entity.pdbx_description
1 polymer ?
#
loop_
_entity_poly.entity_id
_entity_poly.type
_entity_poly.pdbx_seq_one_letter_code
_entity_poly.pdbx_strand_id
1 'polypeptide(L)'
;MLGTCPVTEAQWRRHRVEGNRRSGCVFLGEVDIRPHPQGLTLSFFLPKGAYATVLLRELIKPGSAGPEQAESFDDVMSGLPE
;
A
#
# COMPACT_ATOMS: atom_id res chain seq x y z
N MET A 1 8.62 0.52 21.81
CA MET A 1 9.15 -0.45 22.80
C MET A 1 8.97 -1.85 22.24
N LEU A 2 10.04 -2.62 22.02
CA LEU A 2 10.01 -4.02 21.54
C LEU A 2 9.60 -5.03 22.65
N GLY A 3 8.94 -4.57 23.72
CA GLY A 3 8.79 -5.32 24.97
C GLY A 3 8.00 -6.63 24.87
N THR A 4 7.26 -6.85 23.77
CA THR A 4 6.51 -8.09 23.50
C THR A 4 7.16 -8.98 22.45
N CYS A 5 8.27 -8.55 21.82
CA CYS A 5 8.95 -9.32 20.81
C CYS A 5 9.89 -10.34 21.46
N PRO A 6 9.85 -11.64 21.10
CA PRO A 6 10.76 -12.65 21.65
C PRO A 6 12.21 -12.47 21.17
N VAL A 7 12.44 -11.55 20.24
CA VAL A 7 13.77 -11.26 19.70
C VAL A 7 14.46 -10.19 20.54
N THR A 8 15.63 -10.54 21.06
CA THR A 8 16.47 -9.71 21.94
C THR A 8 17.66 -9.12 21.18
N GLU A 9 18.21 -8.02 21.68
CA GLU A 9 19.40 -7.39 21.12
C GLU A 9 20.63 -8.34 21.11
N ALA A 10 20.77 -9.19 22.14
CA ALA A 10 21.85 -10.17 22.23
C ALA A 10 21.83 -11.17 21.06
N GLN A 11 20.63 -11.56 20.60
CA GLN A 11 20.49 -12.44 19.43
C GLN A 11 20.93 -11.74 18.14
N TRP A 12 20.66 -10.44 18.00
CA TRP A 12 21.08 -9.66 16.82
C TRP A 12 22.61 -9.55 16.76
N ARG A 13 23.24 -9.29 17.91
CA ARG A 13 24.71 -9.26 18.04
C ARG A 13 25.34 -10.60 17.71
N ARG A 14 24.78 -11.72 18.20
CA ARG A 14 25.26 -13.07 17.90
C ARG A 14 25.28 -13.35 16.39
N HIS A 15 24.27 -12.88 15.67
CA HIS A 15 24.15 -13.07 14.23
C HIS A 15 24.76 -11.93 13.40
N ARG A 16 25.42 -10.96 14.05
CA ARG A 16 26.04 -9.78 13.40
C ARG A 16 25.08 -9.05 12.46
N VAL A 17 23.80 -8.96 12.85
CA VAL A 17 22.79 -8.26 12.06
C VAL A 17 23.01 -6.76 12.20
N GLU A 18 23.31 -6.09 11.10
CA GLU A 18 23.41 -4.64 11.06
C GLU A 18 22.02 -4.01 10.88
N GLY A 19 21.72 -3.03 11.73
CA GLY A 19 20.53 -2.22 11.59
C GLY A 19 20.64 -1.30 10.37
N ASN A 20 19.54 -1.12 9.65
CA ASN A 20 19.42 -0.12 8.59
C ASN A 20 18.18 0.75 8.83
N ARG A 21 18.16 1.94 8.24
CA ARG A 21 17.00 2.84 8.25
C ARG A 21 16.25 2.68 6.94
N ARG A 22 14.92 2.68 7.02
CA ARG A 22 14.02 2.72 5.87
C ARG A 22 12.93 3.75 6.12
N SER A 23 12.49 4.42 5.06
CA SER A 23 11.35 5.33 5.15
C SER A 23 10.11 4.54 5.55
N GLY A 24 9.35 5.05 6.52
CA GLY A 24 8.09 4.44 6.95
C GLY A 24 6.93 4.64 5.98
N CYS A 25 7.11 5.51 4.98
CA CYS A 25 6.16 5.78 3.92
C CYS A 25 6.88 5.70 2.56
N VAL A 26 6.15 5.28 1.53
CA VAL A 26 6.62 5.28 0.14
C VAL A 26 6.15 6.57 -0.51
N PHE A 27 7.09 7.41 -0.90
CA PHE A 27 6.81 8.63 -1.66
C PHE A 27 6.80 8.29 -3.15
N LEU A 28 5.64 8.42 -3.76
CA LEU A 28 5.47 8.21 -5.19
C LEU A 28 6.01 9.43 -5.95
N GLY A 29 6.56 9.17 -7.13
CA GLY A 29 6.83 10.22 -8.11
C GLY A 29 5.54 10.63 -8.84
N GLU A 30 5.68 10.98 -10.11
CA GLU A 30 4.53 11.19 -10.99
C GLU A 30 3.65 9.94 -11.05
N VAL A 31 2.34 10.14 -10.97
CA VAL A 31 1.31 9.09 -11.03
C VAL A 31 0.28 9.49 -12.08
N ASP A 32 0.00 8.58 -13.00
CA ASP A 32 -1.03 8.72 -14.03
C ASP A 32 -1.98 7.52 -13.96
N ILE A 33 -3.28 7.80 -13.96
CA ILE A 33 -4.35 6.82 -13.84
C ILE A 33 -5.29 7.01 -15.03
N ARG A 34 -5.45 5.96 -15.83
CA ARG A 34 -6.32 6.00 -17.02
C ARG A 34 -7.37 4.89 -16.98
N PRO A 35 -8.59 5.16 -17.43
CA PRO A 35 -9.59 4.12 -17.64
C PRO A 35 -9.13 3.17 -18.75
N HIS A 36 -9.43 1.88 -18.56
CA HIS A 36 -9.19 0.82 -19.53
C HIS A 36 -10.47 -0.04 -19.62
N PRO A 37 -10.83 -0.63 -20.78
CA PRO A 37 -12.06 -1.42 -20.92
C PRO A 37 -12.24 -2.57 -19.91
N GLN A 38 -11.16 -3.00 -19.26
CA GLN A 38 -11.14 -4.08 -18.26
C GLN A 38 -10.75 -3.61 -16.85
N GLY A 39 -10.67 -2.29 -16.61
CA GLY A 39 -10.29 -1.74 -15.30
C GLY A 39 -9.51 -0.42 -15.41
N LEU A 40 -8.39 -0.33 -14.70
CA LEU A 40 -7.54 0.87 -14.64
C LEU A 40 -6.12 0.54 -15.09
N THR A 41 -5.52 1.45 -15.85
CA THR A 41 -4.07 1.45 -16.12
C THR A 41 -3.40 2.47 -15.20
N LEU A 42 -2.38 2.02 -14.46
CA LEU A 42 -1.61 2.84 -13.53
C LEU A 42 -0.18 2.97 -14.03
N SER A 43 0.32 4.20 -14.15
CA SER A 43 1.73 4.48 -14.43
C SER A 43 2.29 5.29 -13.27
N PHE A 44 3.40 4.84 -12.68
CA PHE A 44 4.01 5.52 -11.53
C PHE A 44 5.49 5.17 -11.38
N PHE A 45 6.23 6.05 -10.69
CA PHE A 45 7.61 5.79 -10.31
C PHE A 45 7.75 5.44 -8.83
N LEU A 46 8.62 4.48 -8.53
CA LEU A 46 8.94 4.05 -7.17
C LEU A 46 10.42 4.24 -6.85
N PRO A 47 10.75 4.64 -5.60
CA PRO A 47 12.13 4.65 -5.15
C PRO A 47 12.68 3.21 -5.06
N LYS A 48 14.00 3.08 -5.21
CA LYS A 48 14.69 1.79 -5.10
C LYS A 48 14.34 1.12 -3.76
N GLY A 49 13.89 -0.14 -3.82
CA GLY A 49 13.53 -0.92 -2.64
C GLY A 49 12.09 -0.72 -2.16
N ALA A 50 11.28 0.10 -2.84
CA ALA A 50 9.83 0.09 -2.68
C ALA A 50 9.18 -0.97 -3.57
N TYR A 51 7.96 -1.37 -3.21
CA TYR A 51 7.23 -2.45 -3.87
C TYR A 51 5.91 -1.93 -4.43
N ALA A 52 5.62 -2.22 -5.72
CA ALA A 52 4.37 -1.82 -6.38
C ALA A 52 3.13 -2.41 -5.71
N THR A 53 3.25 -3.57 -5.08
CA THR A 53 2.15 -4.22 -4.35
C THR A 53 1.67 -3.42 -3.14
N VAL A 54 2.53 -2.58 -2.54
CA VAL A 54 2.10 -1.68 -1.46
C VAL A 54 1.10 -0.66 -2.00
N LEU A 55 1.35 -0.10 -3.19
CA LEU A 55 0.41 0.81 -3.85
C LEU A 55 -0.88 0.10 -4.28
N LEU A 56 -0.75 -1.07 -4.90
CA LEU A 56 -1.92 -1.85 -5.33
C LEU A 56 -2.79 -2.28 -4.14
N ARG A 57 -2.19 -2.59 -2.98
CA ARG A 57 -2.93 -2.91 -1.77
C ARG A 57 -3.85 -1.76 -1.35
N GLU A 58 -3.33 -0.53 -1.34
CA GLU A 58 -4.12 0.65 -0.97
C GLU A 58 -5.21 0.96 -2.01
N LEU A 59 -4.99 0.66 -3.28
CA LEU A 59 -5.99 0.89 -4.33
C LEU A 59 -7.08 -0.20 -4.37
N ILE A 60 -6.72 -1.46 -4.16
CA ILE A 60 -7.62 -2.62 -4.39
C ILE A 60 -8.38 -3.01 -3.13
N LYS A 61 -7.78 -2.85 -1.94
CA LYS A 61 -8.37 -3.37 -0.71
C LYS A 61 -9.10 -2.25 0.04
N PRO A 62 -10.45 -2.18 0.00
CA PRO A 62 -11.19 -1.24 0.83
C PRO A 62 -10.95 -1.62 2.30
N GLY A 63 -10.45 -0.67 3.09
CA GLY A 63 -10.28 -0.85 4.55
C GLY A 63 -8.88 -0.59 5.13
N SER A 64 -8.07 0.30 4.56
CA SER A 64 -7.01 0.98 5.34
C SER A 64 -7.41 2.38 5.82
N ALA A 65 -8.48 2.96 5.28
CA ALA A 65 -9.27 4.02 5.90
C ALA A 65 -10.46 3.38 6.66
N GLY A 66 -10.95 4.01 7.72
CA GLY A 66 -11.98 3.49 8.62
C GLY A 66 -13.27 3.00 7.93
N PRO A 67 -14.11 2.23 8.64
CA PRO A 67 -15.09 1.30 8.06
C PRO A 67 -16.37 1.93 7.46
N GLU A 68 -16.39 3.19 7.05
CA GLU A 68 -17.69 3.87 6.84
C GLU A 68 -18.15 4.14 5.41
N GLN A 69 -17.34 3.96 4.36
CA GLN A 69 -17.81 4.23 2.99
C GLN A 69 -17.25 3.25 1.97
N ALA A 70 -17.81 2.04 1.95
CA ALA A 70 -17.82 1.20 0.75
C ALA A 70 -19.24 1.25 0.19
N GLU A 71 -19.58 2.32 -0.52
CA GLU A 71 -20.79 2.31 -1.34
C GLU A 71 -20.58 1.30 -2.47
N SER A 72 -21.59 0.45 -2.64
CA SER A 72 -21.61 -0.61 -3.63
C SER A 72 -21.42 -0.01 -5.02
N PHE A 73 -20.48 -0.56 -5.78
CA PHE A 73 -20.22 -0.18 -7.17
C PHE A 73 -21.44 -0.35 -8.08
N ASP A 74 -22.35 -1.28 -7.72
CA ASP A 74 -23.60 -1.52 -8.44
C ASP A 74 -24.63 -0.39 -8.24
N ASP A 75 -24.61 0.31 -7.09
CA ASP A 75 -25.53 1.41 -6.82
C ASP A 75 -25.18 2.66 -7.65
N VAL A 76 -23.88 2.93 -7.84
CA VAL A 76 -23.38 4.08 -8.63
C VAL A 76 -23.74 3.96 -10.11
N MET A 77 -23.73 2.74 -10.67
CA MET A 77 -24.02 2.51 -12.09
C MET A 77 -25.52 2.45 -12.42
N SER A 78 -26.40 2.34 -11.41
CA SER A 78 -27.85 2.29 -11.61
C SER A 78 -28.54 3.67 -11.69
N GLY A 79 -27.80 4.75 -11.41
CA GLY A 79 -28.32 6.12 -11.34
C GLY A 79 -28.12 6.99 -12.59
N LEU A 80 -27.61 6.45 -13.69
CA LEU A 80 -27.48 7.21 -14.94
C LEU A 80 -28.83 7.21 -15.68
N PRO A 81 -29.45 8.37 -15.96
CA PRO A 81 -30.58 8.42 -16.89
C PRO A 81 -30.12 8.00 -18.30
N GLU A 82 -30.96 7.25 -18.99
CA GLU A 82 -30.78 6.85 -20.40
C GLU A 82 -30.58 8.05 -21.34
#